data_AF-A0A349HEL5-F1
#
_entry.id   AF-A0A349HEL5-F1
#
_cell.length_a   1.000
_cell.length_b   1.000
_cell.length_c   1.000
_cell.angle_alpha   90.00
_cell.angle_beta   90.00
_cell.angle_gamma   90.00
#
_symmetry.space_group_name_H-M   'P 1'
#
loop_
_entity.id
_entity.type
_entity.pdbx_description
1 polymer ?
#
loop_
_entity_poly.entity_id
_entity_poly.type
_entity_poly.pdbx_seq_one_letter_code
_entity_poly.pdbx_strand_id
1 'polypeptide(L)'
;MQLFANLLLLIALLAALGAGAYACLALLTGKRSVLDLIDKANMVIAGLITGSSIILTIGLINRDYSFKYIYEYVDNTLPIFYTLTAFWAGADG
;
A
#
# COMPACT_ATOMS: atom_id res chain seq x y z
N MET A 1 4.79 12.04 7.16
CA MET A 1 4.03 10.76 7.20
C MET A 1 3.72 10.22 5.81
N GLN A 2 3.19 11.02 4.88
CA GLN A 2 2.86 10.58 3.50
C GLN A 2 4.05 10.04 2.70
N LEU A 3 5.23 10.68 2.74
CA LEU A 3 6.43 10.14 2.07
C LEU A 3 6.76 8.72 2.56
N PHE A 4 6.64 8.46 3.86
CA PHE A 4 6.92 7.15 4.44
C PHE A 4 5.90 6.10 3.98
N ALA A 5 4.60 6.43 3.97
CA ALA A 5 3.57 5.55 3.42
C ALA A 5 3.77 5.23 1.93
N ASN A 6 4.15 6.22 1.13
CA ASN A 6 4.45 6.04 -0.29
C ASN A 6 5.69 5.16 -0.50
N LEU A 7 6.72 5.32 0.34
CA LEU A 7 7.90 4.45 0.31
C LEU A 7 7.56 3.01 0.67
N LEU A 8 6.68 2.77 1.67
CA LEU A 8 6.20 1.43 2.00
C LEU A 8 5.49 0.78 0.79
N LEU A 9 4.64 1.52 0.09
CA LEU A 9 3.96 1.02 -1.12
C LEU A 9 4.95 0.77 -2.25
N LEU A 10 5.94 1.63 -2.46
CA LEU A 10 6.97 1.43 -3.47
C LEU A 10 7.80 0.17 -3.19
N ILE A 11 8.19 -0.06 -1.93
CA ILE A 11 8.91 -1.27 -1.52
C ILE A 11 8.03 -2.50 -1.71
N ALA A 12 6.74 -2.42 -1.35
CA ALA A 12 5.79 -3.52 -1.56
C ALA A 12 5.64 -3.85 -3.06
N LEU A 13 5.55 -2.83 -3.92
CA LEU A 13 5.45 -2.99 -5.37
C LEU A 13 6.69 -3.67 -5.95
N LEU A 14 7.89 -3.20 -5.60
CA LEU A 14 9.15 -3.77 -6.07
C LEU A 14 9.33 -5.22 -5.56
N ALA A 15 8.95 -5.49 -4.30
CA ALA A 15 8.97 -6.82 -3.74
C ALA A 15 7.99 -7.76 -4.46
N ALA A 16 6.78 -7.30 -4.76
CA ALA A 16 5.78 -8.07 -5.51
C ALA A 16 6.25 -8.38 -6.94
N LEU A 17 6.83 -7.39 -7.62
CA LEU A 17 7.39 -7.56 -8.96
C LEU A 17 8.54 -8.59 -8.96
N GLY A 18 9.46 -8.45 -8.00
CA GLY A 18 10.59 -9.37 -7.85
C GLY A 18 10.15 -10.80 -7.50
N ALA A 19 9.23 -10.95 -6.55
CA ALA A 19 8.67 -12.25 -6.16
C ALA A 19 7.90 -12.90 -7.31
N GLY A 20 7.11 -12.13 -8.06
CA GLY A 20 6.38 -12.61 -9.24
C GLY A 20 7.30 -13.04 -10.39
N ALA A 21 8.34 -12.26 -10.68
CA ALA A 21 9.34 -12.64 -11.68
C ALA A 21 10.08 -13.94 -11.27
N TYR A 22 10.45 -14.05 -10.00
CA TYR A 22 11.10 -15.26 -9.48
C TYR A 22 10.18 -16.48 -9.51
N ALA A 23 8.89 -16.32 -9.20
CA ALA A 23 7.89 -17.37 -9.32
C ALA A 23 7.72 -17.87 -10.76
N CYS A 24 7.69 -16.94 -11.73
CA CYS A 24 7.61 -17.28 -13.15
C CYS A 24 8.84 -18.08 -13.60
N LEU A 25 10.05 -17.66 -13.21
CA LEU A 25 11.28 -18.40 -13.51
C LEU A 25 11.32 -19.79 -12.83
N ALA A 26 10.82 -19.89 -11.60
CA ALA A 26 10.73 -21.16 -10.86
C ALA A 26 9.76 -22.15 -11.54
N LEU A 27 8.64 -21.65 -12.05
CA LEU A 27 7.68 -22.43 -12.85
C LEU A 27 8.33 -22.95 -14.13
N LEU A 28 9.06 -22.10 -14.86
CA LEU A 28 9.75 -22.49 -16.09
C LEU A 28 10.88 -23.50 -15.86
N THR A 29 11.54 -23.46 -14.70
CA THR A 29 12.64 -24.36 -14.34
C THR A 29 12.21 -25.60 -13.56
N GLY A 30 10.91 -25.74 -13.26
CA GLY A 30 10.34 -26.87 -12.51
C GLY A 30 10.74 -26.92 -11.03
N LYS A 31 11.29 -25.83 -10.48
CA LYS A 31 11.77 -25.77 -9.08
C LYS A 31 10.62 -25.48 -8.13
N ARG A 32 10.12 -26.52 -7.46
CA ARG A 32 9.05 -26.41 -6.44
C ARG A 32 9.52 -25.90 -5.08
N SER A 33 10.83 -25.97 -4.78
CA SER A 33 11.41 -25.53 -3.49
C SER A 33 11.29 -24.01 -3.24
N VAL A 34 10.75 -23.27 -4.21
CA VAL A 34 10.60 -21.81 -4.18
C VAL A 34 9.27 -21.37 -3.54
N LEU A 35 8.30 -22.29 -3.42
CA LEU A 35 6.96 -21.99 -2.91
C LEU A 35 7.00 -21.38 -1.50
N ASP A 36 7.77 -21.96 -0.58
CA ASP A 36 7.89 -21.46 0.80
C ASP A 36 8.46 -20.03 0.87
N LEU A 37 9.35 -19.68 -0.06
CA LEU A 37 9.93 -18.33 -0.13
C LEU A 37 8.91 -17.33 -0.69
N ILE A 38 8.16 -17.71 -1.72
CA ILE A 38 7.10 -16.88 -2.31
C ILE A 38 5.99 -16.62 -1.28
N ASP A 39 5.60 -17.63 -0.51
CA ASP A 39 4.53 -17.49 0.48
C ASP A 39 4.92 -16.49 1.60
N LYS A 40 6.15 -16.60 2.10
CA LYS A 40 6.73 -15.63 3.04
C LYS A 40 6.83 -14.22 2.43
N ALA A 41 7.25 -14.13 1.17
CA ALA A 41 7.33 -12.84 0.47
C ALA A 41 5.94 -12.18 0.36
N ASN A 42 4.90 -12.95 0.03
CA ASN A 42 3.53 -12.46 -0.02
C ASN A 42 3.03 -11.97 1.35
N MET A 43 3.34 -12.68 2.44
CA MET A 43 3.02 -12.21 3.80
C MET A 43 3.69 -10.87 4.12
N VAL A 44 4.96 -10.69 3.74
CA VAL A 44 5.69 -9.42 3.94
C VAL A 44 5.07 -8.30 3.10
N ILE A 45 4.76 -8.55 1.84
CA ILE A 45 4.11 -7.59 0.94
C ILE A 45 2.74 -7.16 1.50
N ALA A 46 1.94 -8.13 1.95
CA ALA A 46 0.64 -7.84 2.57
C ALA A 46 0.80 -6.98 3.83
N GLY A 47 1.81 -7.25 4.66
CA GLY A 47 2.15 -6.44 5.83
C GLY A 47 2.54 -5.00 5.47
N LEU A 48 3.37 -4.82 4.43
CA LEU A 48 3.78 -3.49 3.96
C LEU A 48 2.61 -2.67 3.42
N ILE A 49 1.74 -3.29 2.62
CA ILE A 49 0.52 -2.64 2.11
C ILE A 49 -0.40 -2.25 3.27
N THR A 50 -0.68 -3.19 4.17
CA THR A 50 -1.54 -2.95 5.34
C THR A 50 -0.99 -1.82 6.22
N GLY A 51 0.32 -1.84 6.50
CA GLY A 51 0.98 -0.79 7.26
C GLY A 51 0.85 0.58 6.60
N SER A 52 1.05 0.66 5.29
CA SER A 52 0.86 1.91 4.55
C SER A 52 -0.61 2.39 4.59
N SER A 53 -1.57 1.49 4.38
CA SER A 53 -3.01 1.81 4.46
C SER A 53 -3.39 2.37 5.82
N ILE A 54 -2.87 1.81 6.92
CA ILE A 54 -3.12 2.32 8.28
C ILE A 54 -2.56 3.74 8.43
N ILE A 55 -1.32 3.97 7.99
CA ILE A 55 -0.66 5.28 8.11
C ILE A 55 -1.42 6.36 7.34
N LEU A 56 -1.84 6.05 6.11
CA LEU A 56 -2.63 6.96 5.28
C LEU A 56 -4.00 7.23 5.89
N THR A 57 -4.67 6.20 6.41
CA THR A 57 -5.98 6.33 7.08
C THR A 57 -5.89 7.22 8.31
N ILE A 58 -4.84 7.06 9.14
CA ILE A 58 -4.60 7.92 10.30
C ILE A 58 -4.38 9.38 9.86
N GLY A 59 -3.59 9.60 8.81
CA GLY A 59 -3.41 10.94 8.24
C GLY A 59 -4.72 11.58 7.78
N LEU A 60 -5.60 10.76 7.19
CA LEU A 60 -6.92 11.18 6.69
C LEU A 60 -7.87 11.58 7.84
N ILE A 61 -7.96 10.73 8.87
CA ILE A 61 -8.80 10.97 10.05
C ILE A 61 -8.34 12.23 10.80
N ASN A 62 -7.03 12.44 10.88
CA ASN A 62 -6.45 13.61 11.53
C ASN A 62 -6.58 14.89 10.69
N ARG A 63 -7.12 14.81 9.45
CA ARG A 63 -7.24 15.94 8.51
C ARG A 63 -5.92 16.70 8.39
N ASP A 64 -4.82 15.96 8.28
CA ASP A 64 -3.50 16.59 8.20
C ASP A 64 -3.33 17.25 6.82
N TYR A 65 -3.66 18.54 6.76
CA TYR A 65 -3.58 19.38 5.57
C TYR A 65 -2.15 19.61 5.07
N SER A 66 -1.11 19.19 5.82
CA SER A 66 0.25 19.17 5.29
C SER A 66 0.38 18.23 4.09
N PHE A 67 -0.56 17.31 3.92
CA PHE A 67 -0.65 16.44 2.76
C PHE A 67 -1.51 17.09 1.68
N LYS A 68 -0.89 17.43 0.55
CA LYS A 68 -1.58 17.97 -0.64
C LYS A 68 -2.79 17.10 -1.02
N TYR A 69 -2.61 15.79 -0.91
CA TYR A 69 -3.64 14.78 -1.08
C TYR A 69 -4.88 15.01 -0.19
N ILE A 70 -4.69 15.31 1.09
CA ILE A 70 -5.82 15.51 2.02
C ILE A 70 -6.46 16.87 1.79
N TYR A 71 -5.64 17.88 1.51
CA TYR A 71 -6.09 19.23 1.21
C TYR A 71 -7.00 19.30 -0.03
N GLU A 72 -6.76 18.49 -1.06
CA GLU A 72 -7.56 18.49 -2.28
C GLU A 72 -8.93 17.78 -2.12
N TYR A 73 -9.05 16.83 -1.19
CA TYR A 73 -10.23 15.93 -1.10
C TYR A 73 -11.03 16.04 0.19
N VAL A 74 -10.54 16.73 1.22
CA VAL A 74 -11.17 16.79 2.54
C VAL A 74 -11.19 18.23 3.07
N ASP A 75 -12.33 18.68 3.59
CA ASP A 75 -12.50 19.96 4.28
C ASP A 75 -13.08 19.76 5.70
N ASN A 76 -13.01 20.78 6.57
CA ASN A 76 -13.52 20.68 7.95
C ASN A 76 -15.05 20.54 8.05
N THR A 77 -15.78 20.82 6.96
CA THR A 77 -17.25 20.71 6.89
C THR A 77 -17.72 19.30 6.52
N LEU A 78 -16.82 18.48 5.98
CA LEU A 78 -17.10 17.11 5.57
C LEU A 78 -17.28 16.20 6.80
N PRO A 79 -18.39 15.44 6.93
CA PRO A 79 -18.55 14.47 8.01
C PRO A 79 -17.46 13.39 7.99
N ILE A 80 -17.08 12.88 9.17
CA ILE A 80 -15.95 11.93 9.31
C ILE A 80 -16.14 10.66 8.44
N PHE A 81 -17.38 10.23 8.23
CA PHE A 81 -17.71 9.08 7.39
C PHE A 81 -17.32 9.31 5.92
N TYR A 82 -17.56 10.52 5.40
CA TYR A 82 -17.15 10.90 4.05
C TYR A 82 -15.64 11.09 3.95
N THR A 83 -15.00 11.60 5.01
CA THR A 83 -13.54 11.65 5.10
C THR A 83 -12.93 10.26 4.95
N LEU A 84 -13.46 9.24 5.64
CA LEU A 84 -12.96 7.86 5.51
C LEU A 84 -13.11 7.32 4.08
N THR A 85 -14.22 7.61 3.40
CA THR A 85 -14.41 7.18 1.99
C THR A 85 -13.48 7.91 1.01
N ALA A 86 -12.97 9.09 1.37
CA ALA A 86 -11.97 9.81 0.57
C ALA A 86 -10.63 9.05 0.47
N PHE A 87 -10.38 8.07 1.35
CA PHE A 87 -9.25 7.14 1.20
C PHE A 87 -9.25 6.47 -0.18
N TRP A 88 -10.44 6.12 -0.68
CA TRP A 88 -10.61 5.49 -1.98
C TRP A 88 -10.68 6.50 -3.12
N ALA A 89 -11.33 7.65 -2.88
CA ALA A 89 -11.56 8.67 -3.90
C ALA A 89 -10.28 9.32 -4.41
N GLY A 90 -9.25 9.42 -3.58
CA GLY A 90 -7.98 9.96 -4.01
C GLY A 90 -6.93 8.89 -4.39
N ALA A 91 -7.28 7.60 -4.32
CA ALA A 91 -6.48 6.55 -4.95
C ALA A 91 -6.68 6.54 -6.48
N ASP A 92 -6.71 7.71 -7.11
CA ASP A 92 -6.67 7.85 -8.56
C ASP A 92 -5.30 7.31 -9.03
N GLY A 93 -5.36 6.17 -9.70
CA GLY A 93 -4.22 5.46 -10.29
C GLY A 93 -4.12 5.68 -11.79
#